data_AF-A0A4D7JHC0-F1
#
_entry.id   AF-A0A4D7JHC0-F1
#
_cell.length_a   1.000
_cell.length_b   1.000
_cell.length_c   1.000
_cell.angle_alpha   90.00
_cell.angle_beta   90.00
_cell.angle_gamma   90.00
#
_symmetry.space_group_name_H-M   'P 1'
#
loop_
_entity.id
_entity.type
_entity.pdbx_description
1 polymer ?
#
loop_
_entity_poly.entity_id
_entity_poly.type
_entity_poly.pdbx_seq_one_letter_code
_entity_poly.pdbx_strand_id
1 'polypeptide(L)'
;MDDKLNIRLDLIRKDNKEPLSGDDYRVEFYDEDLIKDDFLGETGLDNFGHASISIYRKKFRSLDSPAEKDPDIFFKVYKSEKEIYKSPVFKNIKVKEVSNYSASGGLDVDLGTFMI
;
A
#
# COMPACT_ATOMS: atom_id res chain seq x y z
N MET A 1 1.55 -12.58 18.88
CA MET A 1 2.26 -11.61 18.02
C MET A 1 1.22 -11.05 17.07
N ASP A 2 1.17 -9.73 16.91
CA ASP A 2 0.31 -9.14 15.88
C ASP A 2 0.86 -9.49 14.50
N ASP A 3 0.01 -9.99 13.62
CA ASP A 3 0.39 -10.32 12.24
C ASP A 3 0.90 -9.04 11.55
N LYS A 4 2.08 -9.15 10.93
CA LYS A 4 2.67 -8.08 10.12
C LYS A 4 2.18 -8.22 8.67
N LEU A 5 1.83 -7.11 8.05
CA LEU A 5 1.46 -7.02 6.64
C LEU A 5 2.52 -6.18 5.91
N ASN A 6 3.11 -6.71 4.85
CA ASN A 6 4.00 -5.98 3.97
C ASN A 6 3.24 -5.71 2.68
N ILE A 7 3.01 -4.44 2.37
CA ILE A 7 2.27 -4.01 1.18
C ILE A 7 3.30 -3.48 0.19
N ARG A 8 3.22 -3.90 -1.08
CA ARG A 8 4.09 -3.40 -2.15
C ARG A 8 3.31 -3.09 -3.42
N LEU A 9 3.90 -2.25 -4.25
CA LEU A 9 3.46 -1.97 -5.61
C LEU A 9 4.64 -1.51 -6.47
N ASP A 10 4.46 -1.59 -7.78
CA ASP A 10 5.43 -1.10 -8.77
C ASP A 10 4.85 0.07 -9.55
N LEU A 11 5.63 1.14 -9.74
CA LEU A 11 5.26 2.29 -10.55
C LEU A 11 6.17 2.41 -11.76
N ILE A 12 5.56 2.54 -12.93
CA ILE A 12 6.26 2.78 -14.19
C ILE A 12 5.69 4.02 -14.88
N ARG A 13 6.53 4.73 -15.61
CA ARG A 13 6.12 5.90 -16.37
C ARG A 13 5.28 5.49 -17.58
N LYS A 14 4.19 6.21 -17.82
CA LYS A 14 3.28 5.92 -18.94
C LYS A 14 3.92 6.13 -20.32
N ASP A 15 4.87 7.05 -20.44
CA ASP A 15 5.45 7.47 -21.72
C ASP A 15 6.49 6.50 -22.27
N ASN A 16 7.37 5.98 -21.41
CA ASN A 16 8.48 5.12 -21.82
C ASN A 16 8.51 3.75 -21.14
N LYS A 17 7.58 3.47 -20.21
CA LYS A 17 7.49 2.23 -19.42
C LYS A 17 8.71 1.95 -18.54
N GLU A 18 9.58 2.93 -18.34
CA GLU A 18 10.67 2.82 -17.38
C GLU A 18 10.13 2.94 -15.95
N PRO A 19 10.85 2.42 -14.94
CA PRO A 19 10.54 2.67 -13.54
C PRO A 19 10.33 4.14 -13.23
N LEU A 20 9.30 4.43 -12.44
CA LEU A 20 9.12 5.75 -11.85
C LEU A 20 10.06 5.85 -10.65
N SER A 21 11.02 6.76 -10.67
CA SER A 21 12.01 6.92 -9.61
C SER A 21 12.39 8.40 -9.41
N GLY A 22 13.01 8.71 -8.27
CA GLY A 22 13.42 10.06 -7.89
C GLY A 22 12.96 10.46 -6.50
N ASP A 23 13.75 11.28 -5.82
CA ASP A 23 13.50 11.71 -4.43
C ASP A 23 12.30 12.65 -4.28
N ASP A 24 11.78 13.18 -5.39
CA ASP A 24 10.60 14.05 -5.41
C ASP A 24 9.27 13.26 -5.42
N TYR A 25 9.32 11.93 -5.49
CA TYR A 25 8.17 11.05 -5.43
C TYR A 25 7.93 10.50 -4.02
N ARG A 26 6.67 10.52 -3.61
CA ARG A 26 6.19 9.90 -2.36
C ARG A 26 4.94 9.10 -2.64
N VAL A 27 4.83 7.92 -2.03
CA VAL A 27 3.65 7.07 -2.08
C VAL A 27 3.07 6.96 -0.67
N GLU A 28 1.79 7.29 -0.53
CA GLU A 28 1.03 7.17 0.71
C GLU A 28 0.01 6.04 0.58
N PHE A 29 -0.11 5.23 1.62
CA PHE A 29 -1.03 4.10 1.68
C PHE A 29 -2.11 4.34 2.73
N TYR A 30 -3.32 3.91 2.42
CA TYR A 30 -4.51 4.12 3.21
C TYR A 30 -5.37 2.86 3.27
N ASP A 31 -6.15 2.76 4.33
CA ASP A 31 -7.29 1.86 4.46
C ASP A 31 -8.56 2.68 4.28
N GLU A 32 -9.44 2.31 3.36
CA GLU A 32 -10.73 2.98 3.17
C GLU A 32 -11.67 2.58 4.29
N ASP A 33 -12.22 3.57 4.99
CA ASP A 33 -13.09 3.40 6.14
C ASP A 33 -14.38 4.20 5.94
N LEU A 34 -15.49 3.81 6.59
CA LEU A 34 -16.80 4.46 6.35
C LEU A 34 -16.84 5.94 6.73
N ILE A 35 -16.06 6.34 7.74
CA ILE A 35 -16.07 7.70 8.29
C ILE A 35 -14.81 8.46 7.89
N LYS A 36 -13.65 7.82 7.98
CA LYS A 36 -12.37 8.45 7.69
C LYS A 36 -11.34 7.40 7.31
N ASP A 37 -10.76 7.54 6.12
CA ASP A 37 -9.65 6.71 5.67
C ASP A 37 -8.47 6.76 6.65
N ASP A 38 -7.96 5.59 7.00
CA ASP A 38 -6.85 5.43 7.93
C ASP A 38 -5.50 5.47 7.21
N PHE A 39 -4.62 6.36 7.65
CA PHE A 39 -3.27 6.46 7.09
C PHE A 39 -2.39 5.30 7.57
N LEU A 40 -2.01 4.42 6.64
CA LEU A 40 -1.22 3.23 6.91
C LEU A 40 0.29 3.49 6.89
N GLY A 41 0.75 4.48 6.14
CA GLY A 41 2.15 4.87 6.06
C GLY A 41 2.53 5.43 4.70
N GLU A 42 3.79 5.85 4.57
CA GLU A 42 4.33 6.39 3.33
C GLU A 42 5.75 5.89 3.08
N THR A 43 6.19 6.01 1.83
CA THR A 43 7.53 5.66 1.38
C THR A 43 7.90 6.46 0.13
N GLY A 44 9.20 6.65 -0.11
CA GLY A 44 9.71 7.00 -1.43
C GLY A 44 9.71 5.80 -2.39
N LEU A 45 10.12 6.03 -3.62
CA LEU A 45 10.36 4.99 -4.62
C LEU A 45 11.85 4.65 -4.69
N ASP A 46 12.17 3.37 -4.86
CA ASP A 46 13.54 2.97 -5.18
C ASP A 46 13.87 3.16 -6.68
N ASN A 47 15.10 2.83 -7.07
CA ASN A 47 15.56 2.97 -8.46
C ASN A 47 14.84 2.05 -9.46
N PHE A 48 14.06 1.08 -8.97
CA PHE A 48 13.27 0.15 -9.77
C PHE A 48 11.78 0.47 -9.73
N GLY A 49 11.38 1.58 -9.08
CA GLY A 49 10.01 2.05 -8.99
C GLY A 49 9.17 1.25 -8.00
N HIS A 50 9.80 0.56 -7.07
CA HIS A 50 9.11 -0.15 -6.01
C HIS A 50 8.77 0.81 -4.87
N ALA A 51 7.52 0.74 -4.40
CA ALA A 51 7.08 1.31 -3.13
C ALA A 51 6.63 0.17 -2.22
N SER A 52 7.07 0.19 -0.96
CA SER A 52 6.58 -0.77 0.03
C SER A 52 6.51 -0.19 1.43
N ILE A 53 5.54 -0.68 2.21
CA ILE A 53 5.42 -0.41 3.64
C ILE A 53 5.17 -1.69 4.42
N SER A 54 5.51 -1.65 5.70
CA SER A 54 5.24 -2.72 6.66
C SER A 54 4.35 -2.18 7.77
N ILE A 55 3.18 -2.78 7.96
CA ILE A 55 2.23 -2.40 9.01
C ILE A 55 1.87 -3.61 9.88
N TYR A 56 1.35 -3.34 11.08
CA TYR A 56 0.77 -4.37 11.93
C TYR A 56 -0.74 -4.37 11.79
N ARG A 57 -1.36 -5.54 11.93
CA ARG A 57 -2.81 -5.72 11.84
C ARG A 57 -3.65 -4.74 12.67
N LYS A 58 -3.15 -4.30 13.82
CA LYS A 58 -3.82 -3.29 14.66
C LYS A 58 -4.02 -1.94 13.99
N LYS A 59 -3.27 -1.62 12.92
CA LYS A 59 -3.29 -0.30 12.27
C LYS A 59 -4.52 -0.07 11.39
N PHE A 60 -5.12 -1.15 10.89
CA PHE A 60 -6.37 -1.14 10.10
C PHE A 60 -7.54 -1.78 10.86
N ARG A 61 -7.36 -2.09 12.15
CA ARG A 61 -8.44 -2.54 13.03
C ARG A 61 -8.84 -1.41 13.97
N SER A 62 -9.08 -0.24 13.39
CA SER A 62 -9.49 0.95 14.12
C SER A 62 -10.83 0.71 14.83
N LEU A 63 -11.15 1.58 15.79
CA LEU A 63 -12.43 1.55 16.51
C LEU A 63 -13.62 1.87 15.60
N ASP A 64 -13.38 2.42 14.41
CA ASP A 64 -14.41 2.93 13.51
C ASP A 64 -14.99 1.83 12.61
N SER A 65 -14.29 0.70 12.46
CA SER A 65 -14.75 -0.50 11.74
C SER A 65 -14.51 -1.81 12.53
N PRO A 66 -15.13 -1.99 13.72
CA PRO A 66 -14.87 -3.15 14.59
C PRO A 66 -15.32 -4.49 13.99
N ALA A 67 -16.14 -4.47 12.93
CA ALA A 67 -16.56 -5.65 12.18
C ALA A 67 -15.64 -5.99 10.99
N GLU A 68 -14.76 -5.07 10.58
CA GLU A 68 -13.86 -5.28 9.46
C GLU A 68 -12.70 -6.20 9.85
N LYS A 69 -12.49 -7.23 9.02
CA LYS A 69 -11.54 -8.31 9.30
C LYS A 69 -10.29 -8.25 8.43
N ASP A 70 -10.45 -7.66 7.25
CA ASP A 70 -9.52 -7.57 6.13
C ASP A 70 -9.56 -6.11 5.64
N PRO A 71 -8.42 -5.47 5.33
CA PRO A 71 -8.37 -4.06 4.95
C PRO A 71 -8.83 -3.82 3.50
N ASP A 72 -9.34 -2.62 3.25
CA ASP A 72 -9.69 -2.04 1.96
C ASP A 72 -8.59 -1.04 1.54
N ILE A 73 -7.48 -1.53 0.97
CA ILE A 73 -6.28 -0.68 0.76
C ILE A 73 -6.41 0.19 -0.50
N PHE A 74 -5.94 1.44 -0.45
CA PHE A 74 -5.60 2.21 -1.64
C PHE A 74 -4.31 3.01 -1.44
N PHE A 75 -3.77 3.59 -2.51
CA PHE A 75 -2.60 4.44 -2.43
C PHE A 75 -2.74 5.72 -3.24
N LYS A 76 -1.91 6.70 -2.88
CA LYS A 76 -1.76 7.97 -3.56
C LYS A 76 -0.29 8.19 -3.90
N VAL A 77 -0.04 8.77 -5.06
CA VAL A 77 1.31 9.13 -5.50
C VAL A 77 1.41 10.63 -5.60
N TYR A 78 2.46 11.16 -5.00
CA TYR A 78 2.77 12.58 -4.97
C TYR A 78 4.08 12.83 -5.71
N LYS A 79 4.15 13.98 -6.39
CA LYS A 79 5.38 14.54 -6.94
C LYS A 79 5.53 15.96 -6.46
N SER A 80 6.59 16.27 -5.71
CA SER A 80 6.79 17.61 -5.13
C SER A 80 5.54 18.12 -4.38
N GLU A 81 5.02 17.32 -3.44
CA GLU A 81 3.80 17.57 -2.64
C GLU A 81 2.47 17.64 -3.41
N LYS A 82 2.47 17.51 -4.74
CA LYS A 82 1.25 17.47 -5.54
C LYS A 82 0.81 16.03 -5.76
N GLU A 83 -0.42 15.69 -5.38
CA GLU A 83 -1.05 14.41 -5.75
C GLU A 83 -1.15 14.33 -7.28
N ILE A 84 -0.52 13.31 -7.87
CA ILE A 84 -0.55 13.05 -9.32
C ILE A 84 -1.36 11.81 -9.67
N TYR A 85 -1.66 10.95 -8.69
CA TYR A 85 -2.42 9.73 -8.89
C TYR A 85 -3.06 9.26 -7.58
N LYS A 86 -4.28 8.71 -7.68
CA LYS A 86 -4.95 7.92 -6.64
C LYS A 86 -5.42 6.61 -7.27
N SER A 87 -5.11 5.48 -6.63
CA SER A 87 -5.55 4.17 -7.10
C SER A 87 -7.04 3.94 -6.86
N PRO A 88 -7.65 2.96 -7.55
CA PRO A 88 -8.84 2.29 -7.04
C PRO A 88 -8.58 1.65 -5.66
N VAL A 89 -9.66 1.33 -4.95
CA VAL A 89 -9.61 0.64 -3.66
C VAL A 89 -9.58 -0.87 -3.88
N PHE A 90 -8.59 -1.53 -3.29
CA PHE A 90 -8.42 -2.97 -3.26
C PHE A 90 -9.17 -3.54 -2.06
N LYS A 91 -10.43 -3.93 -2.30
CA LYS A 91 -11.33 -4.32 -1.22
C LYS A 91 -11.02 -5.70 -0.65
N ASN A 92 -11.20 -5.84 0.66
CA ASN A 92 -11.24 -7.09 1.41
C ASN A 92 -10.00 -7.95 1.15
N ILE A 93 -8.81 -7.34 1.20
CA ILE A 93 -7.55 -8.04 0.97
C ILE A 93 -7.42 -9.14 2.02
N LYS A 94 -7.60 -10.39 1.56
CA LYS A 94 -7.68 -11.55 2.45
C LYS A 94 -6.34 -11.74 3.13
N VAL A 95 -6.30 -11.42 4.43
CA VAL A 95 -5.10 -11.62 5.26
C VAL A 95 -4.94 -13.11 5.63
N LYS A 96 -5.93 -13.96 5.29
CA LYS A 96 -5.91 -15.40 5.52
C LYS A 96 -6.03 -16.16 4.20
N GLU A 97 -5.12 -17.11 4.00
CA GLU A 97 -4.99 -18.10 2.90
C GLU A 97 -3.96 -17.84 1.78
N VAL A 98 -2.89 -17.07 2.04
CA VAL A 98 -1.64 -17.26 1.29
C VAL A 98 -0.54 -17.60 2.29
N SER A 99 -0.35 -18.89 2.52
CA SER A 99 0.77 -19.45 3.28
C SER A 99 2.07 -19.34 2.48
N ASN A 100 2.47 -18.12 2.12
CA ASN A 100 3.87 -17.79 1.91
C ASN A 100 4.29 -16.96 3.12
N TYR A 101 4.37 -17.61 4.28
CA TYR A 101 5.06 -17.05 5.44
C TYR A 101 6.49 -16.76 4.97
N SER A 102 6.80 -15.51 4.66
CA SER A 102 8.17 -15.13 4.34
C SER A 102 9.01 -15.29 5.61
N ALA A 103 10.29 -15.65 5.46
CA ALA A 103 11.21 -15.85 6.58
C ALA A 103 11.37 -14.60 7.48
N SER A 104 10.85 -13.44 7.04
CA SER A 104 10.82 -12.16 7.74
C SER A 104 9.56 -11.93 8.61
N GLY A 105 8.62 -12.89 8.66
CA GLY A 105 7.57 -12.93 9.68
C GLY A 105 6.33 -12.06 9.42
N GLY A 106 5.92 -11.88 8.16
CA GLY A 106 4.69 -11.16 7.78
C GLY A 106 4.01 -11.71 6.52
N LEU A 107 2.77 -11.28 6.27
CA LEU A 107 2.02 -11.54 5.03
C LEU A 107 2.40 -10.50 3.98
N ASP A 108 2.76 -10.95 2.78
CA ASP A 108 3.07 -10.07 1.65
C ASP A 108 1.83 -9.84 0.78
N VAL A 109 1.52 -8.58 0.52
CA VAL A 109 0.44 -8.11 -0.37
C VAL A 109 1.08 -7.33 -1.51
N ASP A 110 0.90 -7.85 -2.72
CA ASP A 110 1.30 -7.18 -3.95
C ASP A 110 0.07 -6.56 -4.61
N LEU A 111 0.04 -5.22 -4.69
CA LEU A 111 -1.05 -4.48 -5.36
C LEU A 111 -0.87 -4.45 -6.88
N GLY A 112 0.30 -4.86 -7.39
CA GLY A 112 0.64 -4.92 -8.81
C GLY A 112 1.39 -3.70 -9.33
N THR A 113 1.41 -3.58 -10.66
CA THR A 113 2.14 -2.53 -11.40
C THR A 113 1.20 -1.48 -11.97
N PHE A 114 1.53 -0.20 -11.80
CA PHE A 114 0.73 0.93 -12.25
C PHE A 114 1.52 1.85 -13.17
N MET A 115 0.87 2.26 -14.26
CA MET A 115 1.38 3.26 -15.19
C MET A 115 0.88 4.65 -14.81
N ILE A 116 1.80 5.55 -14.49
CA ILE A 116 1.51 6.93 -14.09
C ILE A 116 2.08 7.93 -15.09
#